data_AF-A0A2N2ZPJ7-F1
#
_entry.id   AF-A0A2N2ZPJ7-F1
#
_cell.length_a   1.000
_cell.length_b   1.000
_cell.length_c   1.000
_cell.angle_alpha   90.00
_cell.angle_beta   90.00
_cell.angle_gamma   90.00
#
_symmetry.space_group_name_H-M   'P 1'
#
loop_
_entity.id
_entity.type
_entity.pdbx_description
1 polymer ?
#
loop_
_entity_poly.entity_id
_entity_poly.type
_entity_poly.pdbx_seq_one_letter_code
_entity_poly.pdbx_strand_id
1 'polypeptide(L)'
;SFFVGGVVSIQTALNLTNPLLPKFLIGFATRQSIILEFSPTFISIIMAGRVGSFITSSIGTMRVTEQIDALEVMGVNSLNYLIFPKIIAMMLYPFIIAISMFLGIIGGWVAAVMGGFATSSDYTQGIQIEFIQFHVIYAFIKTLVFAFILATIPAFHGYYMQGGALEVGKASTTSFVWTSVVIIVLNYIITQLLLS
;
A
#
# COMPACT_ATOMS: atom_id res chain seq x y z
N SER A 1 -4.22 9.28 1.14
CA SER A 1 -5.46 8.61 1.59
C SER A 1 -6.61 9.56 1.87
N PHE A 2 -6.38 10.75 2.44
CA PHE A 2 -7.43 11.75 2.66
C PHE A 2 -8.32 11.99 1.43
N PHE A 3 -7.75 12.36 0.29
CA PHE A 3 -8.52 12.58 -0.93
C PHE A 3 -9.21 11.31 -1.45
N VAL A 4 -8.57 10.15 -1.34
CA VAL A 4 -9.17 8.86 -1.73
C VAL A 4 -10.42 8.59 -0.90
N GLY A 5 -10.35 8.77 0.42
CA GLY A 5 -11.50 8.59 1.29
C GLY A 5 -12.61 9.61 1.04
N GLY A 6 -12.26 10.86 0.72
CA GLY A 6 -13.21 11.88 0.30
C GLY A 6 -13.97 11.50 -0.98
N VAL A 7 -13.24 11.05 -2.01
CA VAL A 7 -13.84 10.61 -3.29
C VAL A 7 -14.73 9.38 -3.09
N VAL A 8 -14.28 8.38 -2.31
CA VAL A 8 -15.09 7.19 -1.98
C VAL A 8 -16.38 7.60 -1.26
N SER A 9 -16.30 8.52 -0.30
CA SER A 9 -17.49 8.99 0.41
C SER A 9 -18.48 9.72 -0.49
N ILE A 10 -18.00 10.60 -1.38
CA ILE A 10 -18.84 11.31 -2.34
C ILE A 10 -19.49 10.31 -3.30
N GLN A 11 -18.70 9.38 -3.85
CA GLN A 11 -19.21 8.39 -4.79
C GLN A 11 -20.25 7.48 -4.13
N THR A 12 -20.03 7.07 -2.89
CA THR A 12 -21.02 6.29 -2.12
C THR A 12 -22.30 7.11 -1.90
N ALA A 13 -22.18 8.39 -1.53
CA ALA A 13 -23.33 9.26 -1.34
C ALA A 13 -24.16 9.44 -2.63
N LEU A 14 -23.50 9.59 -3.78
CA LEU A 14 -24.18 9.73 -5.08
C LEU A 14 -24.91 8.43 -5.50
N ASN A 15 -24.36 7.27 -5.16
CA ASN A 15 -25.01 5.98 -5.41
C ASN A 15 -26.19 5.71 -4.45
N LEU A 16 -26.19 6.34 -3.27
CA LEU A 16 -27.28 6.27 -2.29
C LEU A 16 -28.36 7.34 -2.55
N THR A 17 -28.90 7.35 -3.77
CA THR A 17 -29.91 8.33 -4.20
C THR A 17 -31.35 7.99 -3.75
N ASN A 18 -31.58 6.77 -3.26
CA ASN A 18 -32.91 6.36 -2.80
C ASN A 18 -33.21 6.94 -1.40
N PRO A 19 -34.30 7.71 -1.22
CA PRO A 19 -34.68 8.30 0.07
C PRO A 19 -34.94 7.30 1.19
N LEU A 20 -35.20 6.02 0.86
CA LEU A 20 -35.44 4.95 1.83
C LEU A 20 -34.16 4.42 2.47
N LEU A 21 -32.99 4.75 1.93
CA LEU A 21 -31.71 4.25 2.44
C LEU A 21 -31.15 5.19 3.53
N PRO A 22 -30.76 4.66 4.70
CA PRO A 22 -30.18 5.47 5.75
C PRO A 22 -28.86 6.12 5.34
N LYS A 23 -28.68 7.40 5.69
CA LYS A 23 -27.47 8.17 5.36
C LYS A 23 -26.21 7.66 6.08
N PHE A 24 -26.35 6.95 7.20
CA PHE A 24 -25.21 6.35 7.90
C PHE A 24 -24.47 5.30 7.04
N LEU A 25 -25.13 4.73 6.02
CA LEU A 25 -24.50 3.79 5.08
C LEU A 25 -23.30 4.40 4.34
N ILE A 26 -23.27 5.73 4.18
CA ILE A 26 -22.14 6.44 3.59
C ILE A 26 -20.88 6.24 4.44
N GLY A 27 -20.98 6.41 5.76
CA GLY A 27 -19.87 6.20 6.70
C GLY A 27 -19.42 4.74 6.76
N PHE A 28 -20.39 3.82 6.78
CA PHE A 28 -20.15 2.38 6.78
C PHE A 28 -19.37 1.92 5.54
N ALA A 29 -19.87 2.23 4.35
CA ALA A 29 -19.25 1.81 3.09
C ALA A 29 -17.89 2.49 2.88
N THR A 30 -17.74 3.76 3.30
CA THR A 30 -16.45 4.46 3.25
C THR A 30 -15.42 3.78 4.14
N ARG A 31 -15.77 3.46 5.39
CA ARG A 31 -14.90 2.71 6.31
C ARG A 31 -14.48 1.37 5.70
N GLN A 32 -15.46 0.59 5.24
CA GLN A 32 -15.22 -0.76 4.71
C GLN A 32 -14.28 -0.72 3.50
N SER A 33 -14.56 0.17 2.55
CA SER A 33 -13.75 0.33 1.34
C SER A 33 -12.31 0.77 1.65
N ILE A 34 -12.16 1.74 2.56
CA ILE A 34 -10.84 2.27 2.94
C ILE A 34 -10.01 1.22 3.66
N ILE A 35 -10.55 0.57 4.69
CA ILE A 35 -9.79 -0.37 5.52
C ILE A 35 -9.41 -1.62 4.73
N LEU A 36 -10.35 -2.19 3.94
CA LEU A 36 -10.14 -3.49 3.31
C LEU A 36 -9.29 -3.43 2.03
N GLU A 37 -9.47 -2.39 1.23
CA GLU A 37 -8.94 -2.36 -0.13
C GLU A 37 -8.13 -1.09 -0.42
N PHE A 38 -8.74 0.09 -0.28
CA PHE A 38 -8.12 1.29 -0.80
C PHE A 38 -6.84 1.69 -0.05
N SER A 39 -6.83 1.65 1.29
CA SER A 39 -5.65 2.07 2.05
C SER A 39 -4.46 1.13 1.86
N PRO A 40 -4.58 -0.20 2.03
CA PRO A 40 -3.47 -1.12 1.77
C PRO A 40 -2.95 -1.05 0.34
N THR A 41 -3.83 -1.03 -0.65
CA THR A 41 -3.45 -1.29 -2.05
C THR A 41 -2.93 -0.04 -2.75
N PHE A 42 -3.60 1.10 -2.61
CA PHE A 42 -3.12 2.34 -3.24
C PHE A 42 -1.80 2.81 -2.63
N ILE A 43 -1.66 2.73 -1.31
CA ILE A 43 -0.40 3.12 -0.67
C ILE A 43 0.73 2.15 -1.06
N SER A 44 0.44 0.86 -1.24
CA SER A 44 1.44 -0.11 -1.70
C SER A 44 1.93 0.20 -3.11
N ILE A 45 1.04 0.57 -4.03
CA ILE A 45 1.42 0.96 -5.40
C ILE A 45 2.26 2.24 -5.39
N ILE A 46 1.86 3.27 -4.62
CA ILE A 46 2.64 4.51 -4.50
C ILE A 46 4.02 4.22 -3.89
N MET A 47 4.09 3.32 -2.91
CA MET A 47 5.33 2.95 -2.24
C MET A 47 6.24 2.07 -3.10
N ALA A 48 5.68 1.25 -4.00
CA ALA A 48 6.45 0.57 -5.04
C ALA A 48 7.16 1.59 -5.93
N GLY A 49 6.49 2.70 -6.26
CA GLY A 49 7.08 3.79 -7.03
C GLY A 49 8.21 4.51 -6.29
N ARG A 50 8.03 4.89 -5.02
CA ARG A 50 9.02 5.69 -4.28
C ARG A 50 10.11 4.84 -3.62
N VAL A 51 9.72 3.88 -2.78
CA VAL A 51 10.64 3.05 -2.01
C VAL A 51 11.20 1.92 -2.87
N GLY A 52 10.37 1.29 -3.71
CA GLY A 52 10.85 0.28 -4.65
C GLY A 52 11.92 0.84 -5.59
N SER A 53 11.65 1.98 -6.23
CA SER A 53 12.66 2.64 -7.08
C SER A 53 13.95 3.00 -6.34
N PHE A 54 13.86 3.47 -5.09
CA PHE A 54 15.04 3.74 -4.26
C PHE A 54 15.83 2.47 -3.93
N ILE A 55 15.15 1.37 -3.62
CA ILE A 55 15.80 0.07 -3.35
C ILE A 55 16.52 -0.43 -4.60
N THR A 56 15.85 -0.39 -5.76
CA THR A 56 16.43 -0.83 -7.03
C THR A 56 17.60 0.04 -7.44
N SER A 57 17.48 1.36 -7.35
CA SER A 57 18.55 2.27 -7.77
C SER A 57 19.77 2.23 -6.85
N SER A 58 19.57 2.11 -5.54
CA SER A 58 20.68 1.98 -4.58
C SER A 58 21.48 0.71 -4.79
N ILE A 59 20.81 -0.44 -4.91
CA ILE A 59 21.49 -1.73 -5.16
C ILE A 59 22.11 -1.74 -6.56
N GLY A 60 21.39 -1.25 -7.57
CA GLY A 60 21.91 -1.16 -8.93
C GLY A 60 23.16 -0.29 -9.03
N THR A 61 23.19 0.85 -8.35
CA THR A 61 24.40 1.70 -8.31
C THR A 61 25.58 0.98 -7.67
N MET A 62 25.35 0.22 -6.59
CA MET A 62 26.39 -0.62 -5.97
C MET A 62 26.87 -1.73 -6.90
N ARG A 63 26.00 -2.26 -7.77
CA ARG A 63 26.37 -3.23 -8.79
C ARG A 63 27.25 -2.63 -9.88
N VAL A 64 26.88 -1.46 -10.42
CA VAL A 64 27.65 -0.77 -11.49
C VAL A 64 29.02 -0.31 -11.00
N THR A 65 29.13 0.03 -9.72
CA THR A 65 30.39 0.44 -9.09
C THR A 65 31.20 -0.73 -8.54
N GLU A 66 30.83 -1.97 -8.87
CA GLU A 66 31.51 -3.21 -8.44
C GLU A 66 31.60 -3.39 -6.91
N GLN A 67 30.84 -2.61 -6.13
CA GLN A 67 30.83 -2.71 -4.66
C GLN A 67 30.26 -4.05 -4.19
N ILE A 68 29.29 -4.61 -4.93
CA ILE A 68 28.71 -5.92 -4.63
C ILE A 68 29.76 -7.01 -4.81
N ASP A 69 30.54 -6.97 -5.90
CA ASP A 69 31.58 -7.95 -6.17
C ASP A 69 32.73 -7.84 -5.15
N ALA A 70 33.07 -6.61 -4.73
CA ALA A 70 34.02 -6.38 -3.65
C ALA A 70 33.58 -7.04 -2.32
N LEU A 71 32.28 -6.96 -1.97
CA LEU A 71 31.75 -7.64 -0.77
C LEU A 71 31.89 -9.16 -0.86
N GLU A 72 31.63 -9.74 -2.03
CA GLU A 72 31.75 -11.19 -2.25
C GLU A 72 33.21 -11.66 -2.17
N VAL A 73 34.16 -10.88 -2.70
CA VAL A 73 35.61 -11.15 -2.58
C VAL A 73 36.08 -11.07 -1.11
N MET A 74 35.47 -10.20 -0.31
CA MET A 74 35.72 -10.12 1.14
C MET A 74 35.07 -11.27 1.94
N GLY A 75 34.40 -12.21 1.28
CA GLY A 75 33.73 -13.35 1.93
C GLY A 75 32.40 -12.99 2.61
N VAL A 76 31.85 -11.81 2.34
CA VAL A 76 30.55 -11.38 2.88
C VAL A 76 29.43 -11.82 1.94
N ASN A 77 28.38 -12.42 2.50
CA ASN A 77 27.17 -12.72 1.73
C ASN A 77 26.43 -11.41 1.39
N SER A 78 26.65 -10.93 0.17
CA SER A 78 26.09 -9.70 -0.42
C SER A 78 24.56 -9.65 -0.38
N LEU A 79 23.88 -10.76 -0.68
CA LEU A 79 22.42 -10.86 -0.64
C LEU A 79 21.87 -10.60 0.76
N ASN A 80 22.38 -11.31 1.77
CA ASN A 80 21.96 -11.11 3.15
C ASN A 80 22.36 -9.72 3.66
N TYR A 81 23.54 -9.22 3.31
CA TYR A 81 24.01 -7.92 3.79
C TYR A 81 23.18 -6.74 3.23
N LEU A 82 22.74 -6.81 1.97
CA LEU A 82 22.03 -5.71 1.31
C LEU A 82 20.50 -5.82 1.41
N ILE A 83 19.95 -7.03 1.30
CA ILE A 83 18.50 -7.23 1.17
C ILE A 83 17.83 -7.42 2.53
N PHE A 84 18.45 -8.17 3.45
CA PHE A 84 17.86 -8.48 4.75
C PHE A 84 17.51 -7.24 5.60
N PRO A 85 18.39 -6.22 5.72
CA PRO A 85 18.04 -5.01 6.47
C PRO A 85 16.85 -4.26 5.85
N LYS A 86 16.69 -4.31 4.52
CA LYS A 86 15.55 -3.69 3.83
C LYS A 86 14.25 -4.43 4.12
N ILE A 87 14.28 -5.77 4.19
CA ILE A 87 13.12 -6.57 4.59
C ILE A 87 12.69 -6.21 6.02
N ILE A 88 13.64 -6.12 6.96
CA ILE A 88 13.36 -5.71 8.34
C ILE A 88 12.77 -4.29 8.39
N ALA A 89 13.36 -3.34 7.67
CA ALA A 89 12.85 -1.97 7.62
C ALA A 89 11.40 -1.93 7.10
N MET A 90 11.07 -2.76 6.11
CA MET A 90 9.73 -2.87 5.55
C MET A 90 8.74 -3.54 6.51
N MET A 91 9.16 -4.23 7.58
CA MET A 91 8.22 -4.73 8.60
C MET A 91 7.50 -3.59 9.34
N LEU A 92 8.02 -2.36 9.32
CA LEU A 92 7.35 -1.17 9.86
C LEU A 92 6.26 -0.62 8.93
N TYR A 93 6.08 -1.19 7.74
CA TYR A 93 5.10 -0.75 6.76
C TYR A 93 3.63 -0.71 7.24
N PRO A 94 3.14 -1.64 8.08
CA PRO A 94 1.79 -1.58 8.63
C PRO A 94 1.50 -0.28 9.39
N PHE A 95 2.52 0.36 9.98
CA PHE A 95 2.37 1.65 10.66
C PHE A 95 1.98 2.77 9.69
N ILE A 96 2.57 2.79 8.50
CA ILE A 96 2.20 3.75 7.43
C ILE A 96 0.75 3.50 6.98
N ILE A 97 0.33 2.24 6.94
CA ILE A 97 -1.04 1.90 6.54
C ILE A 97 -2.05 2.26 7.62
N ALA A 98 -1.70 2.15 8.91
CA ALA A 98 -2.54 2.64 10.00
C ALA A 98 -2.83 4.15 9.85
N ILE A 99 -1.79 4.94 9.58
CA ILE A 99 -1.92 6.38 9.32
C ILE A 99 -2.77 6.63 8.06
N SER A 100 -2.57 5.85 7.00
CA SER A 100 -3.35 5.92 5.77
C SER A 100 -4.85 5.66 6.01
N MET A 101 -5.21 4.64 6.79
CA MET A 101 -6.60 4.33 7.12
C MET A 101 -7.24 5.46 7.92
N PHE A 102 -6.54 5.96 8.95
CA PHE A 102 -7.02 7.07 9.76
C PHE A 102 -7.28 8.34 8.92
N LEU A 103 -6.30 8.73 8.09
CA LEU A 103 -6.46 9.88 7.20
C LEU A 103 -7.54 9.67 6.14
N GLY A 104 -7.72 8.44 5.66
CA GLY A 104 -8.79 8.08 4.73
C GLY A 104 -10.17 8.30 5.34
N ILE A 105 -10.39 7.80 6.56
CA ILE A 105 -11.68 7.96 7.27
C ILE A 105 -11.96 9.44 7.54
N ILE A 106 -10.95 10.21 7.97
CA ILE A 106 -11.11 11.66 8.17
C ILE A 106 -11.45 12.36 6.85
N GLY A 107 -10.79 12.02 5.75
CA GLY A 107 -11.09 12.58 4.44
C GLY A 107 -12.51 12.29 3.97
N GLY A 108 -12.99 11.08 4.25
CA GLY A 108 -14.39 10.72 4.01
C GLY A 108 -15.36 11.54 4.87
N TRP A 109 -15.07 11.71 6.16
CA TRP A 109 -15.89 12.52 7.06
C TRP A 109 -16.00 13.98 6.60
N VAL A 110 -14.86 14.61 6.28
CA VAL A 110 -14.83 16.00 5.79
C VAL A 110 -15.65 16.13 4.51
N ALA A 111 -15.47 15.22 3.55
CA ALA A 111 -16.20 15.27 2.29
C ALA A 111 -17.71 15.01 2.44
N ALA A 112 -18.10 14.08 3.32
CA ALA A 112 -19.51 13.77 3.58
C ALA A 112 -20.25 14.95 4.23
N VAL A 113 -19.62 15.57 5.23
CA VAL A 113 -20.22 16.65 6.01
C VAL A 113 -20.19 17.97 5.24
N MET A 114 -19.04 18.36 4.68
CA MET A 114 -18.94 19.61 3.91
C MET A 114 -19.70 19.53 2.58
N GLY A 115 -19.81 18.34 2.00
CA GLY A 115 -20.62 18.11 0.79
C GLY A 115 -22.12 18.07 1.05
N GLY A 116 -22.58 18.15 2.31
CA GLY A 116 -24.01 18.13 2.66
C GLY A 116 -24.70 16.77 2.46
N PHE A 117 -23.92 15.70 2.24
CA PHE A 117 -24.45 14.37 1.96
C PHE A 117 -24.95 13.65 3.21
N ALA A 118 -24.24 13.81 4.33
CA ALA A 118 -24.58 13.22 5.62
C ALA A 118 -24.26 14.18 6.77
N THR A 119 -24.98 14.06 7.89
CA THR A 119 -24.61 14.78 9.10
C THR A 119 -23.39 14.14 9.75
N SER A 120 -22.68 14.89 10.60
CA SER A 120 -21.54 14.34 11.35
C SER A 120 -21.93 13.13 12.21
N SER A 121 -23.14 13.15 12.80
CA SER A 121 -23.68 12.03 13.57
C SER A 121 -23.97 10.79 12.71
N ASP A 122 -24.51 10.98 11.50
CA ASP A 122 -24.79 9.84 10.60
C ASP A 122 -23.47 9.16 10.18
N TYR A 123 -22.44 9.95 9.88
CA TYR A 123 -21.15 9.41 9.45
C TYR A 123 -20.44 8.65 10.58
N THR A 124 -20.41 9.21 11.79
CA THR A 124 -19.78 8.55 12.95
C THR A 124 -20.55 7.29 13.36
N GLN A 125 -21.88 7.32 13.30
CA GLN A 125 -22.71 6.13 13.48
C GLN A 125 -22.39 5.06 12.43
N GLY A 126 -22.26 5.45 11.17
CA GLY A 126 -21.88 4.55 10.07
C GLY A 126 -20.52 3.89 10.25
N ILE A 127 -19.54 4.62 10.80
CA ILE A 127 -18.22 4.04 11.11
C ILE A 127 -18.31 3.00 12.23
N GLN A 128 -19.18 3.22 13.22
CA GLN A 128 -19.28 2.37 14.42
C GLN A 128 -20.16 1.14 14.20
N ILE A 129 -21.18 1.25 13.36
CA ILE A 129 -22.14 0.16 13.13
C ILE A 129 -21.43 -1.04 12.47
N GLU A 130 -21.69 -2.24 12.99
CA GLU A 130 -21.10 -3.49 12.49
C GLU A 130 -19.57 -3.42 12.31
N PHE A 131 -18.87 -2.75 13.24
CA PHE A 131 -17.42 -2.69 13.20
C PHE A 131 -16.83 -4.02 13.69
N ILE A 132 -16.27 -4.78 12.74
CA ILE A 132 -15.55 -6.02 13.04
C ILE A 132 -14.06 -5.69 13.18
N GLN A 133 -13.52 -5.86 14.39
CA GLN A 133 -12.11 -5.60 14.71
C GLN A 133 -11.14 -6.40 13.80
N PHE A 134 -11.56 -7.60 13.37
CA PHE A 134 -10.80 -8.45 12.46
C PHE A 134 -10.48 -7.77 11.12
N HIS A 135 -11.28 -6.83 10.62
CA HIS A 135 -10.99 -6.11 9.38
C HIS A 135 -9.69 -5.31 9.44
N VAL A 136 -9.33 -4.78 10.60
CA VAL A 136 -8.07 -4.05 10.79
C VAL A 136 -6.89 -5.02 10.85
N ILE A 137 -7.06 -6.15 11.54
CA ILE A 137 -6.03 -7.21 11.61
C ILE A 137 -5.78 -7.79 10.22
N TYR A 138 -6.84 -8.06 9.46
CA TYR A 138 -6.80 -8.47 8.06
C TYR A 138 -5.97 -7.48 7.22
N ALA A 139 -6.25 -6.18 7.34
CA ALA A 139 -5.50 -5.16 6.62
C ALA A 139 -4.01 -5.21 6.97
N PHE A 140 -3.65 -5.38 8.24
CA PHE A 140 -2.25 -5.48 8.66
C PHE A 140 -1.55 -6.74 8.13
N ILE A 141 -2.20 -7.90 8.19
CA ILE A 141 -1.65 -9.15 7.62
C ILE A 141 -1.37 -8.97 6.12
N LYS A 142 -2.35 -8.43 5.38
CA LYS A 142 -2.22 -8.15 3.95
C LYS A 142 -1.05 -7.21 3.66
N THR A 143 -0.86 -6.17 4.49
CA THR A 143 0.24 -5.21 4.32
C THR A 143 1.61 -5.77 4.67
N LEU A 144 1.71 -6.76 5.57
CA LEU A 144 2.97 -7.44 5.84
C LEU A 144 3.42 -8.27 4.65
N VAL A 145 2.47 -8.91 3.94
CA VAL A 145 2.77 -9.61 2.68
C VAL A 145 3.24 -8.61 1.62
N PHE A 146 2.55 -7.47 1.47
CA PHE A 146 2.97 -6.41 0.56
C PHE A 146 4.33 -5.81 0.90
N ALA A 147 4.65 -5.66 2.17
CA ALA A 147 5.95 -5.19 2.64
C ALA A 147 7.10 -6.10 2.19
N PHE A 148 6.90 -7.41 2.27
CA PHE A 148 7.88 -8.39 1.80
C PHE A 148 8.12 -8.25 0.29
N ILE A 149 7.06 -8.09 -0.50
CA ILE A 149 7.13 -7.91 -1.95
C ILE A 149 7.85 -6.61 -2.33
N LEU A 150 7.50 -5.51 -1.64
CA LEU A 150 8.11 -4.19 -1.81
C LEU A 150 9.60 -4.18 -1.46
N ALA A 151 10.08 -5.09 -0.61
CA ALA A 151 11.50 -5.24 -0.33
C ALA A 151 12.21 -6.13 -1.36
N THR A 152 11.59 -7.25 -1.74
CA THR A 152 12.25 -8.34 -2.48
C THR A 152 12.28 -8.11 -3.98
N ILE A 153 11.15 -7.79 -4.63
CA ILE A 153 11.12 -7.59 -6.08
C ILE A 153 12.04 -6.43 -6.51
N PRO A 154 12.01 -5.27 -5.83
CA PRO A 154 12.91 -4.19 -6.20
C PRO A 154 14.37 -4.50 -5.94
N ALA A 155 14.67 -5.26 -4.89
CA ALA A 155 16.03 -5.71 -4.62
C ALA A 155 16.52 -6.69 -5.68
N PHE A 156 15.67 -7.61 -6.14
CA PHE A 156 15.99 -8.55 -7.22
C PHE A 156 16.36 -7.82 -8.51
N HIS A 157 15.52 -6.88 -8.96
CA HIS A 157 15.80 -6.11 -10.17
C HIS A 157 17.03 -5.19 -10.05
N GLY A 158 17.34 -4.71 -8.84
CA GLY A 158 18.57 -3.94 -8.59
C GLY A 158 19.82 -4.79 -8.55
N TYR A 159 19.74 -6.00 -7.98
CA TYR A 159 20.89 -6.88 -7.77
C TYR A 159 21.36 -7.54 -9.06
N TYR A 160 20.43 -8.03 -9.88
CA TYR A 160 20.73 -8.77 -11.11
C TYR A 160 20.82 -7.87 -12.36
N MET A 161 20.70 -6.56 -12.20
CA MET A 161 20.82 -5.63 -13.31
C MET A 161 22.27 -5.58 -13.82
N GLN A 162 22.42 -5.40 -15.12
CA GLN A 162 23.70 -5.33 -15.82
C GLN A 162 23.74 -4.07 -16.67
N GLY A 163 24.94 -3.50 -16.84
CA GLY A 163 25.15 -2.30 -17.66
C GLY A 163 25.54 -1.09 -16.82
N GLY A 164 25.25 0.10 -17.34
CA GLY A 164 25.67 1.37 -16.73
C GLY A 164 24.54 2.13 -16.02
N ALA A 165 24.79 3.42 -15.75
CA ALA A 165 23.84 4.29 -15.06
C ALA A 165 22.45 4.39 -15.74
N LEU A 166 22.38 4.28 -17.07
CA LEU A 166 21.12 4.28 -17.81
C LEU A 166 20.26 3.04 -17.49
N GLU A 167 20.89 1.89 -17.32
CA GLU A 167 20.20 0.63 -17.02
C GLU A 167 19.69 0.60 -15.57
N VAL A 168 20.28 1.37 -14.65
CA VAL A 168 19.73 1.61 -13.30
C VAL A 168 18.32 2.20 -13.38
N GLY A 169 18.14 3.21 -14.24
CA GLY A 169 16.84 3.86 -14.43
C GLY A 169 15.80 2.90 -14.99
N LYS A 170 16.17 2.14 -16.03
CA LYS A 170 15.28 1.12 -16.64
C LYS A 170 14.95 0.00 -15.66
N ALA A 171 15.91 -0.47 -14.88
CA ALA A 171 15.68 -1.46 -13.83
C ALA A 171 14.68 -0.94 -12.79
N SER A 172 14.76 0.35 -12.42
CA SER A 172 13.80 0.98 -11.51
C SER A 172 12.37 0.99 -12.06
N THR A 173 12.20 1.31 -13.35
CA THR A 173 10.88 1.31 -13.99
C THR A 173 10.31 -0.10 -14.11
N THR A 174 11.13 -1.07 -14.54
CA THR A 174 10.70 -2.47 -14.67
C THR A 174 10.35 -3.08 -13.30
N SER A 175 11.15 -2.80 -12.27
CA SER A 175 10.87 -3.13 -10.88
C SER A 175 9.52 -2.60 -10.41
N PHE A 176 9.21 -1.33 -10.68
CA PHE A 176 7.93 -0.73 -10.32
C PHE A 176 6.75 -1.45 -10.98
N VAL A 177 6.85 -1.75 -12.28
CA VAL A 177 5.78 -2.44 -13.01
C VAL A 177 5.54 -3.83 -12.43
N TRP A 178 6.59 -4.64 -12.26
CA TRP A 178 6.48 -5.99 -11.71
C TRP A 178 5.94 -5.98 -10.27
N THR A 179 6.45 -5.08 -9.43
CA THR A 179 5.98 -4.94 -8.04
C THR A 179 4.50 -4.57 -7.99
N SER A 180 4.06 -3.65 -8.85
CA SER A 180 2.65 -3.23 -8.91
C SER A 180 1.72 -4.35 -9.38
N VAL A 181 2.11 -5.09 -10.42
CA VAL A 181 1.34 -6.24 -10.92
C VAL A 181 1.20 -7.31 -9.84
N VAL A 182 2.30 -7.66 -9.16
CA VAL A 182 2.28 -8.67 -8.10
C VAL A 182 1.43 -8.23 -6.90
N ILE A 183 1.50 -6.95 -6.50
CA ILE A 183 0.64 -6.40 -5.44
C ILE A 183 -0.84 -6.51 -5.82
N ILE A 184 -1.21 -6.17 -7.06
CA ILE A 184 -2.61 -6.24 -7.51
C ILE A 184 -3.12 -7.68 -7.56
N VAL A 185 -2.32 -8.61 -8.07
CA VAL A 185 -2.69 -10.04 -8.12
C VAL A 185 -2.84 -10.61 -6.71
N LEU A 186 -1.88 -10.35 -5.83
CA LEU A 186 -1.95 -10.81 -4.44
C LEU A 186 -3.04 -10.11 -3.64
N ASN A 187 -3.39 -8.86 -3.99
CA ASN A 187 -4.55 -8.20 -3.42
C ASN A 187 -5.80 -9.04 -3.62
N TYR A 188 -6.07 -9.46 -4.86
CA TYR A 188 -7.21 -10.29 -5.20
C TYR A 188 -7.18 -11.64 -4.46
N ILE A 189 -6.04 -12.33 -4.49
CA ILE A 189 -5.90 -13.65 -3.85
C ILE A 189 -6.10 -13.56 -2.32
N ILE A 190 -5.46 -12.59 -1.66
CA ILE A 190 -5.56 -12.43 -0.20
C ILE A 190 -6.97 -12.01 0.21
N THR A 191 -7.61 -11.11 -0.55
CA THR A 191 -9.01 -10.73 -0.34
C THR A 191 -9.90 -11.96 -0.45
N GLN A 192 -9.75 -12.76 -1.50
CA GLN A 192 -10.54 -13.98 -1.69
C GLN A 192 -10.32 -15.00 -0.56
N LEU A 193 -9.10 -15.15 -0.04
CA LEU A 193 -8.80 -16.17 0.98
C LEU A 193 -9.22 -15.78 2.41
N LEU A 194 -9.15 -14.50 2.75
CA LEU A 194 -9.37 -14.04 4.14
C LEU A 194 -10.77 -13.46 4.37
N LEU A 195 -11.49 -13.09 3.31
CA LEU A 195 -12.85 -12.55 3.38
C LEU A 195 -13.92 -13.50 2.80
N SER A 196 -13.55 -14.64 2.22
CA SER A 196 -14.48 -15.75 1.92
C SER A 196 -14.78 -16.59 3.15
#